data_AF-A0A4Z2ITU0-F1
#
_entry.id   AF-A0A4Z2ITU0-F1
#
_cell.length_a   1.000
_cell.length_b   1.000
_cell.length_c   1.000
_cell.angle_alpha   90.00
_cell.angle_beta   90.00
_cell.angle_gamma   90.00
#
_symmetry.space_group_name_H-M   'P 1'
#
loop_
_entity.id
_entity.type
_entity.pdbx_description
1 polymer ?
#
loop_
_entity_poly.entity_id
_entity_poly.type
_entity_poly.pdbx_seq_one_letter_code
_entity_poly.pdbx_strand_id
1 'polypeptide(L)' 'MARELEVHDTEVNVKYLKGALQGRYNDECKFKENLLANNYNAYESAAYPGMYIGLSRTGKTKKGNRVTPTMTMTHFLPRI' A
#
# COMPACT_ATOMS: atom_id res chain seq x y z
N MET A 1 13.05 -2.50 -12.41
CA MET A 1 13.29 -2.94 -11.01
C MET A 1 12.27 -2.24 -10.12
N ALA A 2 11.17 -2.93 -9.77
CA ALA A 2 10.27 -2.45 -8.72
C ALA A 2 10.84 -2.95 -7.38
N ARG A 3 11.06 -2.04 -6.43
CA ARG A 3 11.75 -2.29 -5.15
C ARG A 3 10.75 -2.63 -4.04
N GLU A 4 11.20 -3.49 -3.13
CA GLU A 4 10.57 -4.10 -1.94
C GLU A 4 9.40 -3.35 -1.27
N LEU A 5 8.34 -4.10 -0.95
CA LEU A 5 7.45 -3.85 0.17
C LEU A 5 8.00 -4.71 1.32
N GLU A 6 8.62 -4.10 2.33
CA GLU A 6 9.06 -4.84 3.53
C GLU A 6 7.87 -4.95 4.50
N VAL A 7 7.41 -6.19 4.71
CA VAL A 7 6.40 -6.53 5.72
C VAL A 7 7.13 -7.03 6.95
N HIS A 8 7.11 -6.27 8.04
CA HIS A 8 7.58 -6.74 9.35
C HIS A 8 6.43 -6.62 10.34
N ASP A 9 6.16 -7.71 11.05
CA ASP A 9 5.16 -7.86 12.12
C ASP A 9 3.93 -6.98 11.92
N THR A 10 2.97 -7.46 11.11
CA THR A 10 1.65 -6.84 10.88
C THR A 10 1.63 -5.43 10.29
N GLU A 11 2.79 -4.81 10.02
CA GLU A 11 2.89 -3.50 9.38
C GLU A 11 3.62 -3.57 8.03
N VAL A 12 2.92 -3.13 6.98
CA VAL A 12 3.51 -2.97 5.65
C VAL A 12 4.12 -1.57 5.55
N ASN A 13 5.45 -1.50 5.56
CA ASN A 13 6.18 -0.24 5.42
C ASN A 13 6.28 0.14 3.94
N VAL A 14 5.37 0.99 3.46
CA VAL A 14 5.40 1.46 2.07
C VAL A 14 6.36 2.63 1.91
N LYS A 15 7.63 2.27 1.66
CA LYS A 15 8.74 3.18 1.36
C LYS A 15 8.54 4.02 0.09
N TYR A 16 7.48 3.76 -0.69
CA TYR A 16 7.30 4.31 -2.03
C TYR A 16 5.86 4.74 -2.31
N LEU A 17 5.37 5.78 -1.64
CA LEU A 17 4.25 6.60 -2.11
C LEU A 17 4.68 8.07 -2.13
N LYS A 18 5.38 8.44 -3.22
CA LYS A 18 5.63 9.81 -3.69
C LYS A 18 5.90 10.87 -2.58
N GLY A 19 7.08 10.81 -1.95
CA GLY A 19 7.68 12.01 -1.33
C GLY A 19 8.16 11.88 0.11
N ALA A 20 7.84 10.81 0.83
CA ALA A 20 8.36 10.61 2.18
C ALA A 20 9.63 9.73 2.18
N LEU A 21 10.70 10.23 1.55
CA LEU A 21 12.06 9.98 2.03
C LEU A 21 12.40 10.92 3.20
N GLN A 22 11.40 11.32 4.00
CA GLN A 22 11.59 12.14 5.19
C GLN A 22 11.73 11.24 6.43
N GLY A 23 12.69 10.33 6.38
CA GLY A 23 13.53 9.84 7.48
C GLY A 23 12.94 9.31 8.80
N ARG A 24 11.64 9.36 9.08
CA ARG A 24 11.05 8.89 10.34
C ARG A 24 9.70 8.23 10.11
N TYR A 25 9.57 7.01 10.62
CA TYR A 25 8.29 6.34 10.78
C TYR A 25 7.37 7.18 11.66
N ASN A 26 6.11 7.34 11.23
CA ASN A 26 5.06 8.03 11.95
C ASN A 26 3.72 7.29 11.75
N ASP A 27 2.65 7.77 12.39
CA ASP A 27 1.34 7.11 12.29
C ASP A 27 0.74 7.10 10.88
N GLU A 28 1.21 7.96 9.97
CA GLU A 28 0.80 7.96 8.56
C GLU A 28 1.46 6.83 7.75
N CYS A 29 2.55 6.24 8.28
CA CYS A 29 3.20 5.07 7.70
C CYS A 29 2.44 3.76 7.98
N LYS A 30 1.41 3.78 8.83
CA LYS A 30 0.64 2.60 9.21
C LYS A 30 -0.46 2.30 8.20
N PHE A 31 -0.52 1.05 7.77
CA PHE A 31 -1.56 0.55 6.87
C PHE A 31 -2.21 -0.71 7.44
N LYS A 32 -3.52 -0.81 7.27
CA LYS A 32 -4.30 -2.00 7.56
C LYS A 32 -4.26 -2.94 6.37
N GLU A 33 -3.84 -4.16 6.60
CA GLU A 33 -3.95 -5.23 5.60
C GLU A 33 -5.38 -5.79 5.59
N ASN A 34 -5.99 -5.76 4.41
CA ASN A 34 -7.32 -6.30 4.16
C ASN A 34 -7.23 -7.44 3.15
N LEU A 35 -7.64 -8.64 3.54
CA LEU A 35 -7.79 -9.76 2.62
C LEU A 35 -9.10 -9.61 1.84
N LEU A 36 -8.97 -9.54 0.51
CA LEU A 36 -10.12 -9.40 -0.39
C LEU A 36 -10.71 -10.76 -0.75
N ALA A 37 -11.97 -10.76 -1.20
CA ALA A 37 -12.68 -11.97 -1.61
C ALA A 37 -12.02 -12.72 -2.78
N ASN A 38 -11.12 -12.08 -3.53
CA ASN A 38 -10.35 -12.68 -4.61
C ASN A 38 -8.96 -13.20 -4.15
N ASN A 39 -8.72 -13.31 -2.84
CA ASN A 39 -7.48 -13.78 -2.23
C ASN A 39 -6.25 -12.90 -2.50
N TYR A 40 -6.46 -11.62 -2.82
CA TYR A 40 -5.40 -10.61 -2.83
C TYR A 40 -5.47 -9.76 -1.58
N ASN A 41 -4.34 -9.16 -1.21
CA ASN A 41 -4.28 -8.20 -0.13
C ASN A 41 -4.43 -6.79 -0.68
N ALA A 42 -5.14 -5.94 0.06
CA ALA A 42 -5.18 -4.50 -0.13
C ALA A 42 -4.72 -3.80 1.15
N TYR A 43 -4.10 -2.62 1.00
CA TYR A 43 -3.57 -1.86 2.12
C TYR A 43 -4.28 -0.52 2.23
N GLU A 44 -4.98 -0.30 3.33
CA GLU A 44 -5.71 0.93 3.63
C GLU A 44 -4.95 1.77 4.65
N SER A 45 -4.87 3.09 4.47
CA SER A 45 -4.21 3.95 5.44
C SER A 45 -4.93 3.94 6.79
N ALA A 46 -4.19 3.74 7.88
CA ALA A 46 -4.75 3.83 9.23
C ALA A 46 -5.11 5.28 9.60
N ALA A 47 -4.30 6.25 9.18
CA ALA A 47 -4.53 7.68 9.41
C ALA A 47 -5.61 8.27 8.49
N TYR A 48 -5.77 7.73 7.29
CA TYR A 48 -6.72 8.21 6.27
C TYR A 48 -7.63 7.08 5.75
N PRO A 49 -8.67 6.69 6.50
CA PRO A 49 -9.62 5.67 6.07
C PRO A 49 -10.23 5.96 4.69
N GLY A 50 -10.39 4.93 3.88
CA GLY A 50 -10.82 5.03 2.49
C GLY A 50 -9.70 5.35 1.48
N MET A 51 -8.46 5.56 1.93
CA MET A 51 -7.30 5.71 1.04
C MET A 51 -6.49 4.43 0.95
N TYR A 52 -6.21 3.98 -0.28
CA TYR A 52 -5.55 2.71 -0.53
C TYR A 52 -4.21 2.87 -1.24
N ILE A 53 -3.32 1.91 -1.04
CA ILE A 53 -2.10 1.79 -1.82
C ILE A 53 -2.46 1.28 -3.21
N GLY A 54 -2.00 1.99 -4.24
CA GLY A 54 -2.28 1.62 -5.63
C GLY A 54 -1.07 1.85 -6.55
N LEU A 55 -0.75 0.83 -7.36
CA LEU A 55 0.30 0.89 -8.37
C LEU A 55 -0.26 0.71 -9.78
N SER A 56 0.12 1.59 -10.71
CA SER A 56 -0.18 1.39 -12.12
C SER A 56 0.50 0.12 -12.64
N ARG A 57 0.06 -0.36 -13.81
CA ARG A 57 0.73 -1.45 -14.55
C ARG A 57 2.22 -1.20 -14.81
N THR A 58 2.64 0.06 -14.83
CA THR A 58 4.03 0.49 -14.99
C THR A 58 4.80 0.65 -13.67
N GLY A 59 4.20 0.25 -12.54
CA GLY A 59 4.79 0.35 -11.20
C GLY A 59 4.81 1.76 -10.61
N LYS A 60 4.08 2.72 -11.20
CA LYS A 60 3.98 4.09 -10.68
C LYS A 60 2.85 4.20 -9.66
N THR A 61 3.08 4.98 -8.61
CA THR A 61 2.10 5.18 -7.55
C THR A 61 0.89 5.98 -8.01
N LYS A 62 -0.28 5.67 -7.44
CA LYS A 62 -1.53 6.42 -7.62
C LYS A 62 -1.89 7.16 -6.34
N LYS A 63 -2.73 8.20 -6.48
CA LYS A 63 -3.28 8.90 -5.31
C LYS A 63 -4.28 7.97 -4.61
N GLY A 64 -4.14 7.81 -3.29
CA GLY A 64 -4.94 6.87 -2.52
C GLY A 64 -6.45 7.13 -2.56
N ASN A 65 -6.86 8.40 -2.70
CA ASN A 65 -8.27 8.79 -2.82
C ASN A 65 -8.86 8.59 -4.23
N ARG A 66 -8.08 8.08 -5.19
CA ARG A 66 -8.51 7.79 -6.56
C ARG A 66 -8.51 6.30 -6.87
N VAL A 67 -8.29 5.47 -5.86
CA VAL A 67 -8.21 4.03 -5.99
C VAL A 67 -9.13 3.38 -4.96
N THR A 68 -9.72 2.25 -5.32
CA THR A 68 -10.62 1.48 -4.46
C THR A 68 -10.12 0.03 -4.39
N PRO A 69 -10.46 -0.73 -3.34
CA PRO A 69 -10.02 -2.11 -3.17
C PRO A 69 -10.55 -3.06 -4.27
N THR A 70 -11.55 -2.64 -5.04
CA THR A 70 -12.04 -3.39 -6.21
C THR A 70 -11.15 -3.25 -7.44
N MET A 71 -10.24 -2.27 -7.48
CA MET A 71 -9.35 -2.05 -8.61
C MET A 71 -8.11 -2.92 -8.49
N THR A 72 -7.74 -3.60 -9.58
CA THR A 72 -6.56 -4.49 -9.63
C THR A 72 -5.23 -3.82 -9.27
N MET A 73 -5.12 -2.50 -9.42
CA MET A 73 -3.95 -1.74 -8.99
C MET A 73 -3.72 -1.71 -7.47
N THR A 74 -4.74 -2.10 -6.69
CA THR A 74 -4.68 -2.21 -5.22
C THR A 74 -4.47 -3.63 -4.73
N HIS A 75 -4.35 -4.60 -5.64
CA HIS A 75 -4.23 -6.02 -5.34
C HIS A 75 -2.77 -6.41 -5.27
N PHE A 76 -2.31 -6.80 -4.08
CA PHE A 76 -0.95 -7.23 -3.81
C PHE A 76 -0.93 -8.70 -3.41
N LEU A 77 0.11 -9.39 -3.84
CA LEU A 77 0.43 -10.74 -3.36
C LEU A 77 1.60 -10.62 -2.38
N PRO A 78 1.51 -11.24 -1.20
CA PRO A 78 2.66 -11.41 -0.33
C PRO A 78 3.80 -12.09 -1.09
N ARG A 79 5.01 -11.56 -0.94
CA ARG A 79 6.25 -12.20 -1.41
C ARG A 79 7.19 -12.33 -0.22
N ILE A 80 7.90 -13.46 -0.18
CA ILE A 80 8.93 -13.78 0.81
C ILE A 80 10.26 -13.18 0.36
#